data_AF-A0A7I4XV70-F1
#
_entry.id   AF-A0A7I4XV70-F1
#
_cell.length_a   1.000
_cell.length_b   1.000
_cell.length_c   1.000
_cell.angle_alpha   90.00
_cell.angle_beta   90.00
_cell.angle_gamma   90.00
#
_symmetry.space_group_name_H-M   'P 1'
#
loop_
_entity.id
_entity.type
_entity.pdbx_description
1 polymer ?
#
loop_
_entity_poly.entity_id
_entity_poly.type
_entity_poly.pdbx_seq_one_letter_code
_entity_poly.pdbx_strand_id
1 'polypeptide(L)' 'MYMKPMQLVKNSLMNSNYYTTYGAYGIYGFIMAIYFCEWKQVGQYIPLWNKRYSIE' A
#
# COMPACT_ATOMS: atom_id res chain seq x y z
N MET A 1 28.11 0.73 -23.78
CA MET A 1 27.55 0.52 -22.42
C MET A 1 26.12 0.02 -22.58
N TYR A 2 25.90 -1.30 -22.54
CA TYR A 2 24.57 -1.88 -22.75
C TYR A 2 23.86 -1.96 -21.39
N MET A 3 22.78 -1.21 -21.20
CA MET A 3 21.92 -1.38 -20.02
C MET A 3 21.26 -2.76 -20.12
N LYS A 4 21.24 -3.50 -19.01
CA LYS A 4 20.54 -4.79 -18.89
C LYS A 4 19.22 -4.54 -18.15
N PRO A 5 18.14 -4.11 -18.82
CA PRO A 5 16.93 -3.63 -18.18
C PRO A 5 16.26 -4.69 -17.29
N MET A 6 16.21 -5.95 -17.72
CA MET A 6 15.70 -7.04 -16.88
C MET A 6 16.48 -7.22 -15.59
N GLN A 7 17.80 -7.05 -15.64
CA GLN A 7 18.66 -7.20 -14.48
C GLN A 7 18.50 -6.02 -13.52
N LEU A 8 18.25 -4.82 -14.06
CA LEU A 8 17.91 -3.63 -13.27
C LEU A 8 16.56 -3.79 -12.56
N VAL A 9 15.52 -4.26 -13.25
CA VAL A 9 14.19 -4.51 -12.64
C VAL A 9 14.27 -5.62 -11.59
N LYS A 10 14.98 -6.71 -11.88
CA LYS A 10 15.20 -7.78 -10.90
C LYS A 10 15.91 -7.26 -9.65
N ASN A 11 16.96 -6.47 -9.84
CA ASN A 11 17.71 -5.90 -8.73
C ASN A 11 16.92 -4.86 -7.94
N SER A 12 16.05 -4.07 -8.59
CA SER A 12 15.18 -3.14 -7.86
C SER A 12 14.21 -3.90 -6.96
N LEU A 13 13.55 -4.92 -7.49
CA LEU A 13 12.53 -5.68 -6.75
C LEU A 13 13.10 -6.55 -5.62
N MET A 14 14.32 -7.06 -5.78
CA MET A 14 14.95 -8.00 -4.84
C MET A 14 15.91 -7.34 -3.85
N ASN A 15 16.12 -6.01 -3.94
CA ASN A 15 17.02 -5.31 -3.04
C ASN A 15 16.32 -5.03 -1.71
N SER A 16 16.80 -5.68 -0.65
CA SER A 16 16.25 -5.61 0.70
C SER A 16 16.23 -4.21 1.29
N ASN A 17 17.12 -3.31 0.85
CA ASN A 17 17.13 -1.92 1.30
C ASN A 17 15.84 -1.17 0.94
N TYR A 18 15.15 -1.59 -0.13
CA TYR A 18 13.90 -0.97 -0.57
C TYR A 18 12.65 -1.65 -0.02
N TYR A 19 12.78 -2.73 0.75
CA TYR A 19 11.61 -3.47 1.27
C TYR A 19 10.74 -2.60 2.17
N THR A 20 11.35 -1.76 3.02
CA THR A 20 10.61 -0.81 3.85
C THR A 20 9.82 0.17 2.98
N THR A 21 10.41 0.66 1.90
CA THR A 21 9.77 1.58 0.96
C THR A 21 8.62 0.90 0.22
N TYR A 22 8.80 -0.34 -0.26
CA TYR A 22 7.74 -1.11 -0.91
C TYR A 22 6.58 -1.41 0.05
N GLY A 23 6.88 -1.77 1.30
CA GLY A 23 5.88 -1.95 2.35
C GLY A 23 5.10 -0.67 2.61
N ALA A 24 5.78 0.48 2.71
CA ALA A 24 5.14 1.78 2.92
C ALA A 24 4.19 2.16 1.76
N TYR A 25 4.63 1.99 0.51
CA TYR A 25 3.77 2.23 -0.66
C TYR A 25 2.56 1.28 -0.69
N GLY A 26 2.77 -0.01 -0.36
CA GLY A 26 1.69 -0.99 -0.27
C GLY A 26 0.65 -0.63 0.78
N ILE A 27 1.09 -0.27 2.00
CA ILE A 27 0.21 0.16 3.09
C ILE A 27 -0.57 1.43 2.69
N TYR A 28 0.11 2.41 2.10
CA TYR A 28 -0.54 3.65 1.67
C TYR A 28 -1.62 3.39 0.61
N GLY A 29 -1.28 2.59 -0.41
CA GLY A 29 -2.24 2.18 -1.43
C GLY A 29 -3.43 1.40 -0.86
N PHE A 30 -3.17 0.51 0.09
CA PHE A 30 -4.22 -0.25 0.76
C PHE A 30 -5.16 0.64 1.58
N ILE A 31 -4.62 1.58 2.35
CA ILE A 31 -5.43 2.56 3.11
C ILE A 31 -6.26 3.42 2.15
N MET A 32 -5.68 3.88 1.04
CA MET A 32 -6.42 4.63 0.02
C MET A 32 -7.55 3.80 -0.60
N ALA A 33 -7.31 2.51 -0.88
CA ALA A 33 -8.33 1.63 -1.42
C ALA A 33 -9.50 1.45 -0.43
N ILE A 34 -9.23 1.27 0.87
CA ILE A 34 -10.28 1.22 1.90
C ILE A 34 -11.07 2.54 1.92
N TYR A 35 -10.37 3.68 1.79
CA TYR A 35 -10.98 5.00 1.80
C TYR A 35 -11.89 5.26 0.59
N PHE A 36 -11.45 4.92 -0.63
CA PHE A 36 -12.23 5.18 -1.85
C PHE A 36 -13.35 4.19 -2.07
N CYS A 37 -13.13 2.90 -1.79
CA CYS A 37 -14.13 1.85 -1.98
C CYS A 37 -15.13 1.75 -0.81
N GLU A 38 -15.03 2.65 0.17
CA GLU A 38 -15.82 2.64 1.41
C GLU A 38 -15.89 1.26 2.06
N TRP A 39 -14.75 0.56 2.12
CA TRP A 39 -14.71 -0.85 2.49
C TRP A 39 -14.99 -1.04 3.99
N LYS A 40 -16.27 -1.01 4.36
CA LYS A 40 -16.77 -0.95 5.74
C LYS A 40 -16.23 -2.08 6.62
N GLN A 41 -16.15 -3.30 6.06
CA GLN A 41 -15.62 -4.47 6.78
C GLN A 41 -14.21 -4.25 7.35
N VAL A 42 -13.36 -3.51 6.65
CA VAL A 42 -11.98 -3.21 7.07
C VAL A 42 -11.89 -1.83 7.72
N GLY A 43 -12.53 -0.84 7.12
CA GLY A 43 -12.49 0.56 7.56
C GLY A 43 -13.11 0.82 8.93
N GLN A 44 -14.08 0.00 9.37
CA GLN A 44 -14.70 0.12 10.70
C GLN A 44 -13.72 -0.10 11.87
N TYR A 45 -12.60 -0.79 11.63
CA TYR A 45 -11.60 -1.05 12.66
C TYR A 45 -10.57 0.07 12.78
N ILE A 46 -10.60 1.07 11.89
CA ILE A 46 -9.70 2.23 11.94
C ILE A 46 -10.33 3.28 12.87
N PRO A 47 -9.77 3.54 14.07
CA PRO A 47 -10.43 4.36 15.10
C PRO A 47 -10.74 5.79 14.63
N LEU A 48 -9.89 6.34 13.76
CA LEU A 48 -10.07 7.67 13.18
C LEU A 48 -11.26 7.74 12.21
N TRP A 49 -11.73 6.61 11.70
CA TRP A 49 -12.80 6.52 10.69
C TRP A 49 -14.13 6.06 11.28
N ASN A 50 -14.23 5.91 12.61
CA ASN A 50 -15.47 5.53 13.30
C ASN A 50 -16.66 6.44 12.94
N LYS A 51 -16.43 7.74 12.72
CA LYS A 51 -17.49 8.68 12.29
C LYS A 51 -18.01 8.40 10.88
N ARG A 52 -17.18 7.81 10.02
CA ARG A 52 -17.53 7.52 8.61
C ARG A 52 -18.42 6.29 8.49
N TYR A 53 -18.29 5.35 9.42
CA TYR A 53 -19.08 4.11 9.46
C TYR A 53 -20.07 4.08 10.62
N SER A 54 -20.32 5.25 11.23
CA SER A 54 -21.37 5.49 12.22
C SER A 54 -22.65 4.81 11.72
N ILE A 55 -23.06 3.77 12.45
CA ILE A 55 -24.28 3.03 12.20
C ILE A 55 -25.42 4.02 12.48
N GLU A 56 -26.19 4.39 11.46
CA GLU A 56 -27.57 4.85 11.67
C GLU A 56 -28.39 3.72 12.30
#